data_AF-A0A7J5UQ32-F1
#
_entry.id   AF-A0A7J5UQ32-F1
#
_cell.length_a   1.000
_cell.length_b   1.000
_cell.length_c   1.000
_cell.angle_alpha   90.00
_cell.angle_beta   90.00
_cell.angle_gamma   90.00
#
_symmetry.space_group_name_H-M   'P 1'
#
loop_
_entity.id
_entity.type
_entity.pdbx_description
1 polymer ?
#
loop_
_entity_poly.entity_id
_entity_poly.type
_entity_poly.pdbx_seq_one_letter_code
_entity_poly.pdbx_strand_id
1 'polypeptide(L)'
;MDRAPRLSQHDRPARVLLVVVIAAVLVVVGGVALLLGHRAAREAGAPTATSPGGSSASVDPRDPSLSLTVDAARKERAAQITSTFENSTLDLQYGFAEDIGDGRGITAGRAGFTSGTGDLLLMVRRYTELEPGNVLAKYIPALEKVDGSDSTAGLDGFTAAWAQAAKDPAQRRLQDDVVDELYFRPAMRMAEELGIRTPLGQAILWDTMIQHGSGGRNGTEAIIQDTLDEVGPVDGDEAAWLDAFLDARLHHLDRAYRDAENDADASSQSRIDALRSLVDSGNLAMNLPMEWEVYGTTFRLPED
;
A
#
# COMPACT_ATOMS: atom_id res chain seq x y z
N MET A 1 21.59 53.25 -22.41
CA MET A 1 20.96 52.63 -21.23
C MET A 1 19.90 51.66 -21.76
N ASP A 2 20.34 50.49 -22.24
CA ASP A 2 19.46 49.44 -22.73
C ASP A 2 19.14 48.47 -21.60
N ARG A 3 17.86 48.29 -21.28
CA ARG A 3 17.40 47.26 -20.36
C ARG A 3 17.13 45.99 -21.16
N ALA A 4 17.85 44.92 -20.82
CA ALA A 4 17.61 43.59 -21.34
C ALA A 4 16.18 43.09 -21.02
N PRO A 5 15.55 42.29 -21.91
CA PRO A 5 14.21 41.77 -21.69
C PRO A 5 14.22 40.70 -20.59
N ARG A 6 13.19 40.74 -19.72
CA ARG A 6 12.94 39.71 -18.71
C ARG A 6 12.53 38.43 -19.42
N LEU A 7 13.23 37.35 -19.15
CA LEU A 7 12.83 36.00 -19.55
C LEU A 7 11.51 35.63 -18.85
N SER A 8 10.57 35.13 -19.64
CA SER A 8 9.28 34.59 -19.25
C SER A 8 9.43 33.43 -18.27
N GLN A 9 8.53 33.33 -17.32
CA GLN A 9 8.52 32.35 -16.22
C GLN A 9 8.15 30.92 -16.66
N HIS A 10 8.00 30.66 -17.96
CA HIS A 10 7.46 29.41 -18.50
C HIS A 10 8.47 28.32 -18.91
N ASP A 11 9.79 28.54 -18.76
CA ASP A 11 10.82 27.54 -19.15
C ASP A 11 11.50 26.85 -17.95
N ARG A 12 10.78 26.61 -16.85
CA ARG A 12 11.25 25.69 -15.81
C ARG A 12 10.49 24.38 -15.95
N PRO A 13 11.17 23.21 -16.06
CA PRO A 13 10.47 21.94 -15.99
C PRO A 13 9.75 21.90 -14.65
N ALA A 14 8.42 21.86 -14.69
CA ALA A 14 7.60 21.67 -13.52
C ALA A 14 7.96 20.30 -12.95
N ARG A 15 8.71 20.29 -11.83
CA ARG A 15 8.62 19.17 -10.90
C ARG A 15 7.21 19.27 -10.34
N VAL A 16 6.27 18.54 -10.94
CA VAL A 16 4.96 18.30 -10.34
C VAL A 16 5.25 17.53 -9.06
N LEU A 17 5.25 18.24 -7.93
CA LEU A 17 5.26 17.61 -6.62
C LEU A 17 3.85 17.07 -6.43
N LEU A 18 3.63 15.82 -6.85
CA LEU A 18 2.36 15.15 -6.65
C LEU A 18 2.23 14.89 -5.14
N VAL A 19 1.35 15.65 -4.49
CA VAL A 19 0.99 15.43 -3.09
C VAL A 19 0.08 14.20 -3.06
N VAL A 20 0.65 13.04 -2.70
CA VAL A 20 -0.13 11.84 -2.45
C VAL A 20 -0.86 12.03 -1.12
N VAL A 21 -2.14 12.36 -1.18
CA VAL A 21 -2.99 12.47 0.02
C VAL A 21 -3.38 11.06 0.46
N ILE A 22 -2.79 10.56 1.54
CA ILE A 22 -3.16 9.27 2.12
C ILE A 22 -4.30 9.53 3.12
N ALA A 23 -5.41 8.79 3.02
CA ALA A 23 -6.54 9.01 3.91
C ALA A 23 -6.21 8.59 5.37
N ALA A 24 -6.95 9.17 6.31
CA ALA A 24 -6.78 8.92 7.74
C ALA A 24 -7.08 7.45 8.09
N VAL A 25 -6.04 6.69 8.44
CA VAL A 25 -6.17 5.35 9.01
C VAL A 25 -6.43 5.49 10.52
N LEU A 26 -7.68 5.27 10.96
CA LEU A 26 -7.99 5.04 12.37
C LEU A 26 -7.97 3.53 12.67
N VAL A 27 -6.80 2.98 13.02
CA VAL A 27 -6.72 1.59 13.51
C VAL A 27 -7.11 1.55 14.99
N VAL A 28 -8.28 0.97 15.29
CA VAL A 28 -8.63 0.57 16.66
C VAL A 28 -8.09 -0.84 16.89
N VAL A 29 -6.94 -0.97 17.56
CA VAL A 29 -6.33 -2.27 17.87
C VAL A 29 -7.01 -2.90 19.09
N GLY A 30 -7.86 -3.91 18.86
CA GLY A 30 -8.35 -4.84 19.88
C GLY A 30 -7.41 -6.04 20.00
N GLY A 31 -6.79 -6.24 21.16
CA GLY A 31 -5.80 -7.30 21.38
C GLY A 31 -6.40 -8.70 21.45
N VAL A 32 -5.84 -9.65 20.68
CA VAL A 32 -6.06 -11.09 20.86
C VAL A 32 -4.73 -11.84 20.72
N ALA A 33 -4.49 -12.74 21.69
CA ALA A 33 -3.24 -13.43 21.94
C ALA A 33 -2.97 -14.65 21.04
N LEU A 34 -1.67 -14.92 20.88
CA LEU A 34 -0.98 -15.93 20.09
C LEU A 34 -1.25 -17.40 20.52
N LEU A 35 -1.29 -18.33 19.56
CA LEU A 35 -0.86 -19.72 19.77
C LEU A 35 -0.07 -20.24 18.54
N LEU A 36 1.16 -20.69 18.79
CA LEU A 36 2.10 -21.29 17.83
C LEU A 36 2.12 -22.82 17.97
N GLY A 37 2.31 -23.50 16.83
CA GLY A 37 3.13 -24.71 16.75
C GLY A 37 2.52 -25.89 15.98
N HIS A 38 3.07 -26.24 14.81
CA HIS A 38 3.98 -27.39 14.64
C HIS A 38 4.59 -27.43 13.22
N ARG A 39 5.84 -27.90 13.13
CA ARG A 39 6.63 -28.06 11.89
C ARG A 39 6.46 -29.45 11.26
N ALA A 40 6.38 -29.43 9.93
CA ALA A 40 7.02 -30.24 8.89
C ALA A 40 7.14 -31.78 9.01
N ALA A 41 6.75 -32.45 7.92
CA ALA A 41 7.44 -33.62 7.39
C ALA A 41 7.59 -33.49 5.86
N ARG A 42 8.83 -33.67 5.38
CA ARG A 42 9.22 -33.86 3.98
C ARG A 42 8.96 -35.31 3.58
N GLU A 43 8.51 -35.55 2.35
CA GLU A 43 8.91 -36.72 1.59
C GLU A 43 9.31 -36.35 0.16
N ALA A 44 10.39 -36.96 -0.29
CA ALA A 44 11.03 -36.77 -1.57
C ALA A 44 10.54 -37.82 -2.58
N GLY A 45 10.35 -37.40 -3.83
CA GLY A 45 10.11 -38.31 -4.94
C GLY A 45 10.26 -37.58 -6.27
N ALA A 46 11.45 -37.69 -6.88
CA ALA A 46 11.63 -37.49 -8.32
C ALA A 46 11.46 -38.87 -8.98
N PRO A 47 10.95 -38.99 -10.23
CA PRO A 47 11.83 -38.68 -11.36
C PRO A 47 11.18 -38.21 -12.68
N THR A 48 12.09 -37.83 -13.57
CA THR A 48 12.08 -37.90 -15.06
C THR A 48 11.40 -36.84 -15.90
N ALA A 49 12.25 -36.22 -16.73
CA ALA A 49 11.96 -35.26 -17.77
C ALA A 49 11.23 -35.88 -18.97
N THR A 50 10.28 -35.12 -19.52
CA THR A 50 9.88 -35.19 -20.92
C THR A 50 9.38 -33.80 -21.32
N SER A 51 10.08 -33.12 -22.23
CA SER A 51 9.57 -31.90 -22.87
C SER A 51 8.59 -32.27 -23.98
N PRO A 52 7.49 -31.53 -24.10
CA PRO A 52 7.08 -31.01 -25.40
C PRO A 52 6.76 -29.51 -25.36
N GLY A 53 6.67 -28.92 -26.55
CA GLY A 53 6.71 -27.48 -26.83
C GLY A 53 5.70 -26.61 -26.09
N GLY A 54 6.09 -25.34 -25.94
CA GLY A 54 5.33 -24.29 -25.29
C GLY A 54 3.93 -24.10 -25.86
N SER A 55 2.96 -24.48 -25.05
CA SER A 55 1.70 -23.77 -24.91
C SER A 55 1.75 -23.26 -23.48
N SER A 56 1.75 -21.95 -23.25
CA SER A 56 1.58 -21.39 -21.92
C SER A 56 0.23 -21.90 -21.40
N ALA A 57 0.24 -22.95 -20.59
CA ALA A 57 -0.97 -23.41 -19.92
C ALA A 57 -1.51 -22.20 -19.17
N SER A 58 -2.75 -21.79 -19.45
CA SER A 58 -3.42 -20.72 -18.72
C SER A 58 -3.44 -21.15 -17.25
N VAL A 59 -2.57 -20.54 -16.44
CA VAL A 59 -2.53 -20.78 -15.01
C VAL A 59 -3.90 -20.40 -14.46
N ASP A 60 -4.54 -21.28 -13.69
CA ASP A 60 -5.77 -20.92 -12.99
C ASP A 60 -5.43 -19.80 -12.00
N PRO A 61 -5.96 -18.58 -12.17
CA PRO A 61 -5.63 -17.46 -11.29
C PRO A 61 -6.09 -17.70 -9.85
N ARG A 62 -6.91 -18.73 -9.59
CA ARG A 62 -7.41 -19.09 -8.26
C ARG A 62 -6.63 -20.25 -7.61
N ASP A 63 -5.54 -20.71 -8.21
CA ASP A 63 -4.66 -21.70 -7.60
C ASP A 63 -4.13 -21.16 -6.25
N PRO A 64 -4.38 -21.85 -5.11
CA PRO A 64 -3.96 -21.38 -3.79
C PRO A 64 -2.46 -21.14 -3.65
N SER A 65 -1.63 -21.78 -4.48
CA SER A 65 -0.18 -21.56 -4.51
C SER A 65 0.22 -20.16 -4.99
N LEU A 66 -0.69 -19.45 -5.68
CA LEU A 66 -0.46 -18.09 -6.18
C LEU A 66 -0.86 -17.01 -5.17
N SER A 67 -1.63 -17.38 -4.13
CA SER A 67 -2.09 -16.45 -3.08
C SER A 67 -0.93 -15.62 -2.53
N LEU A 68 -1.15 -14.33 -2.26
CA LEU A 68 -0.14 -13.44 -1.71
C LEU A 68 0.38 -13.90 -0.33
N THR A 69 -0.39 -14.72 0.39
CA THR A 69 0.04 -15.34 1.66
C THR A 69 1.03 -16.49 1.48
N VAL A 70 1.16 -17.04 0.26
CA VAL A 70 1.97 -18.21 -0.07
C VAL A 70 3.12 -17.82 -1.02
N ASP A 71 2.83 -17.03 -2.04
CA ASP A 71 3.77 -16.62 -3.07
C ASP A 71 4.40 -15.25 -2.73
N ALA A 72 5.62 -15.28 -2.22
CA ALA A 72 6.38 -14.09 -1.88
C ALA A 72 6.69 -13.19 -3.09
N ALA A 73 6.86 -13.75 -4.30
CA ALA A 73 7.13 -12.96 -5.49
C ALA A 73 5.88 -12.19 -5.93
N ARG A 74 4.70 -12.80 -5.85
CA ARG A 74 3.43 -12.09 -6.11
C ARG A 74 3.12 -11.05 -5.04
N LYS A 75 3.40 -11.35 -3.76
CA LYS A 75 3.30 -10.37 -2.68
C LYS A 75 4.20 -9.16 -2.93
N GLU A 76 5.44 -9.39 -3.38
CA GLU A 76 6.34 -8.30 -3.77
C GLU A 76 5.77 -7.47 -4.92
N ARG A 77 5.23 -8.09 -5.97
CA ARG A 77 4.57 -7.36 -7.07
C ARG A 77 3.41 -6.49 -6.57
N ALA A 78 2.58 -7.01 -5.66
CA ALA A 78 1.51 -6.24 -5.04
C ALA A 78 2.04 -5.04 -4.25
N ALA A 79 3.12 -5.22 -3.48
CA ALA A 79 3.78 -4.14 -2.78
C ALA A 79 4.37 -3.08 -3.72
N GLN A 80 4.94 -3.49 -4.86
CA GLN A 80 5.45 -2.58 -5.87
C GLN A 80 4.34 -1.75 -6.52
N ILE A 81 3.18 -2.36 -6.82
CA ILE A 81 1.99 -1.64 -7.30
C ILE A 81 1.59 -0.56 -6.30
N THR A 82 1.41 -0.91 -5.03
CA THR A 82 1.11 0.07 -3.97
C THR A 82 2.19 1.15 -3.87
N SER A 83 3.47 0.81 -4.00
CA SER A 83 4.55 1.80 -3.98
C SER A 83 4.47 2.81 -5.14
N THR A 84 3.94 2.41 -6.32
CA THR A 84 3.69 3.38 -7.40
C THR A 84 2.60 4.39 -7.02
N PHE A 85 1.60 3.96 -6.24
CA PHE A 85 0.54 4.84 -5.76
C PHE A 85 1.02 5.76 -4.64
N GLU A 86 1.80 5.22 -3.71
CA GLU A 86 2.27 5.98 -2.54
C GLU A 86 3.48 6.88 -2.87
N ASN A 87 4.33 6.48 -3.81
CA ASN A 87 5.65 7.07 -4.01
C ASN A 87 6.06 7.27 -5.48
N SER A 88 5.20 6.95 -6.46
CA SER A 88 5.52 7.05 -7.89
C SER A 88 6.81 6.30 -8.29
N THR A 89 7.09 5.18 -7.63
CA THR A 89 8.23 4.30 -7.93
C THR A 89 7.92 2.85 -7.54
N LEU A 90 8.53 1.89 -8.24
CA LEU A 90 8.47 0.46 -7.91
C LEU A 90 9.30 0.13 -6.66
N ASP A 91 10.26 0.98 -6.29
CA ASP A 91 11.11 0.77 -5.13
C ASP A 91 10.37 1.09 -3.83
N LEU A 92 10.28 0.12 -2.92
CA LEU A 92 9.68 0.33 -1.60
C LEU A 92 10.46 1.40 -0.81
N GLN A 93 9.78 2.48 -0.42
CA GLN A 93 10.39 3.66 0.21
C GLN A 93 10.52 3.56 1.73
N TYR A 94 11.38 2.66 2.22
CA TYR A 94 11.61 2.52 3.67
C TYR A 94 12.12 3.79 4.35
N GLY A 95 12.92 4.60 3.65
CA GLY A 95 13.58 5.79 4.20
C GLY A 95 12.84 7.10 3.97
N PHE A 96 11.69 7.08 3.29
CA PHE A 96 10.89 8.28 3.08
C PHE A 96 10.35 8.81 4.41
N ALA A 97 10.38 10.13 4.60
CA ALA A 97 9.77 10.82 5.72
C ALA A 97 9.61 12.30 5.36
N GLU A 98 8.37 12.78 5.32
CA GLU A 98 8.04 14.17 4.98
C GLU A 98 6.71 14.57 5.64
N ASP A 99 6.58 15.84 6.02
CA ASP A 99 5.27 16.43 6.27
C ASP A 99 4.72 16.93 4.94
N ILE A 100 3.75 16.20 4.39
CA ILE A 100 3.17 16.46 3.07
C ILE A 100 2.00 17.45 3.13
N GLY A 101 1.72 18.04 4.29
CA GLY A 101 0.73 19.10 4.44
C GLY A 101 -0.73 18.63 4.41
N ASP A 102 -0.99 17.36 4.71
CA ASP A 102 -2.34 16.77 4.72
C ASP A 102 -2.96 16.67 6.11
N GLY A 103 -2.38 17.36 7.10
CA GLY A 103 -2.89 17.41 8.46
C GLY A 103 -2.57 16.19 9.32
N ARG A 104 -1.66 15.30 8.88
CA ARG A 104 -1.20 14.13 9.66
C ARG A 104 0.21 14.27 10.24
N GLY A 105 0.83 15.43 10.04
CA GLY A 105 2.21 15.70 10.41
C GLY A 105 3.19 14.92 9.52
N ILE A 106 4.27 14.40 10.10
CA ILE A 106 5.26 13.62 9.34
C ILE A 106 4.67 12.29 8.94
N THR A 107 4.64 12.01 7.63
CA THR A 107 4.36 10.72 7.00
C THR A 107 5.68 10.03 6.65
N ALA A 108 5.88 8.77 7.05
CA ALA A 108 7.16 8.09 6.91
C ALA A 108 7.05 6.58 6.60
N GLY A 109 8.08 6.05 5.95
CA GLY A 109 8.23 4.62 5.66
C GLY A 109 7.38 4.11 4.50
N ARG A 110 7.51 2.80 4.21
CA ARG A 110 6.96 2.15 3.01
C ARG A 110 5.42 2.15 2.90
N ALA A 111 4.72 2.51 3.96
CA ALA A 111 3.25 2.54 4.02
C ALA A 111 2.70 3.85 4.62
N GLY A 112 3.55 4.88 4.75
CA GLY A 112 3.10 6.20 5.20
C GLY A 112 2.62 6.27 6.65
N PHE A 113 3.39 5.72 7.60
CA PHE A 113 3.14 5.87 9.04
C PHE A 113 3.18 7.33 9.45
N THR A 114 2.22 7.82 10.24
CA THR A 114 2.16 9.26 10.55
C THR A 114 2.35 9.61 12.02
N SER A 115 2.94 10.78 12.28
CA SER A 115 3.09 11.29 13.64
C SER A 115 1.76 11.63 14.31
N GLY A 116 0.74 12.00 13.52
CA GLY A 116 -0.58 12.39 14.03
C GLY A 116 -1.55 11.24 14.27
N THR A 117 -1.27 10.03 13.77
CA THR A 117 -2.17 8.85 13.89
C THR A 117 -1.63 7.75 14.81
N GLY A 118 -0.52 8.01 15.52
CA GLY A 118 0.04 7.12 16.53
C GLY A 118 0.85 5.92 16.01
N ASP A 119 0.71 5.54 14.75
CA ASP A 119 1.42 4.42 14.12
C ASP A 119 2.91 4.71 13.91
N LEU A 120 3.32 5.96 13.63
CA LEU A 120 4.74 6.33 13.62
C LEU A 120 5.37 6.25 15.03
N LEU A 121 4.63 6.64 16.07
CA LEU A 121 5.08 6.48 17.47
C LEU A 121 5.23 5.00 17.82
N LEU A 122 4.27 4.16 17.44
CA LEU A 122 4.35 2.70 17.61
C LEU A 122 5.60 2.13 16.92
N MET A 123 5.86 2.54 15.68
CA MET A 123 7.04 2.14 14.91
C MET A 123 8.34 2.48 15.63
N VAL A 124 8.49 3.72 16.12
CA VAL A 124 9.70 4.17 16.82
C VAL A 124 9.88 3.44 18.15
N ARG A 125 8.80 3.16 18.89
CA ARG A 125 8.87 2.36 20.14
C ARG A 125 9.33 0.94 19.85
N ARG A 126 8.68 0.24 18.92
CA ARG A 126 9.04 -1.15 18.56
C ARG A 126 10.47 -1.24 18.03
N TYR A 127 10.92 -0.25 17.24
CA TYR A 127 12.31 -0.22 16.79
C TYR A 127 13.29 0.00 17.96
N THR A 128 12.90 0.81 18.96
CA THR A 128 13.72 1.04 20.16
C THR A 128 13.78 -0.16 21.10
N GLU A 129 12.74 -1.00 21.11
CA GLU A 129 12.77 -2.29 21.80
C GLU A 129 13.71 -3.28 21.11
N LEU A 130 13.72 -3.32 19.78
CA LEU A 130 14.61 -4.17 18.99
C LEU A 130 16.08 -3.70 19.07
N GLU A 131 16.31 -2.40 18.93
CA GLU A 131 17.64 -1.78 18.91
C GLU A 131 17.70 -0.63 19.92
N PRO A 132 17.97 -0.91 21.21
CA PRO A 132 18.05 0.12 22.24
C PRO A 132 19.11 1.18 21.94
N GLY A 133 18.75 2.46 22.07
CA GLY A 133 19.67 3.58 21.83
C GLY A 133 19.86 3.95 20.35
N ASN A 134 19.03 3.42 19.46
CA ASN A 134 19.00 3.83 18.06
C ASN A 134 18.72 5.34 17.90
N VAL A 135 18.97 5.87 16.69
CA VAL A 135 18.88 7.30 16.38
C VAL A 135 17.48 7.91 16.52
N LEU A 136 16.43 7.08 16.49
CA LEU A 136 15.04 7.51 16.61
C LEU A 136 14.55 7.58 18.07
N ALA A 137 15.17 6.84 18.99
CA ALA A 137 14.73 6.72 20.38
C ALA A 137 14.54 8.09 21.08
N LYS A 138 15.40 9.06 20.77
CA LYS A 138 15.34 10.42 21.35
C LYS A 138 14.06 11.20 20.97
N TYR A 139 13.35 10.80 19.91
CA TYR A 139 12.14 11.47 19.44
C TYR A 139 10.85 10.94 20.06
N ILE A 140 10.89 9.82 20.81
CA ILE A 140 9.70 9.24 21.45
C ILE A 140 8.91 10.29 22.28
N PRO A 141 9.54 11.10 23.16
CA PRO A 141 8.79 12.07 23.97
C PRO A 141 8.17 13.21 23.15
N ALA A 142 8.71 13.52 21.96
CA ALA A 142 8.13 14.51 21.05
C ALA A 142 6.95 13.90 20.28
N LEU A 143 7.13 12.68 19.76
CA LEU A 143 6.06 11.90 19.10
C LEU A 143 4.84 11.70 20.03
N GLU A 144 5.05 11.39 21.31
CA GLU A 144 3.98 11.31 22.31
C GLU A 144 3.18 12.61 22.47
N LYS A 145 3.82 13.76 22.29
CA LYS A 145 3.18 15.08 22.48
C LYS A 145 2.42 15.55 21.26
N VAL A 146 2.86 15.15 20.06
CA VAL A 146 2.24 15.58 18.80
C VAL A 146 1.19 14.59 18.30
N ASP A 147 1.16 13.36 18.84
CA ASP A 147 0.15 12.36 18.52
C ASP A 147 -1.27 12.92 18.64
N GLY A 148 -2.10 12.65 17.64
CA GLY A 148 -3.43 13.25 17.47
C GLY A 148 -3.45 14.67 16.87
N SER A 149 -2.32 15.19 16.38
CA SER A 149 -2.22 16.49 15.69
C SER A 149 -1.24 16.45 14.50
N ASP A 150 -1.23 17.52 13.70
CA ASP A 150 -0.27 17.74 12.62
C ASP A 150 1.04 18.41 13.08
N SER A 151 1.19 18.66 14.39
CA SER A 151 2.35 19.36 14.93
C SER A 151 3.64 18.57 14.72
N THR A 152 4.71 19.28 14.33
CA THR A 152 6.07 18.71 14.21
C THR A 152 7.01 19.20 15.31
N ALA A 153 6.46 19.82 16.37
CA ALA A 153 7.24 20.42 17.45
C ALA A 153 8.15 19.38 18.16
N GLY A 154 9.46 19.64 18.15
CA GLY A 154 10.46 18.75 18.77
C GLY A 154 10.89 17.58 17.87
N LEU A 155 10.43 17.53 16.62
CA LEU A 155 10.85 16.54 15.61
C LEU A 155 11.93 17.09 14.65
N ASP A 156 12.67 18.12 15.08
CA ASP A 156 13.77 18.69 14.29
C ASP A 156 14.80 17.61 13.91
N GLY A 157 15.04 17.46 12.60
CA GLY A 157 15.94 16.45 12.04
C GLY A 157 15.40 15.01 12.05
N PHE A 158 14.14 14.79 12.43
CA PHE A 158 13.53 13.45 12.46
C PHE A 158 13.58 12.76 11.10
N THR A 159 13.26 13.46 10.02
CA THR A 159 13.23 12.88 8.65
C THR A 159 14.60 12.34 8.23
N ALA A 160 15.68 13.07 8.54
CA ALA A 160 17.05 12.60 8.30
C ALA A 160 17.42 11.41 9.21
N ALA A 161 16.99 11.42 10.47
CA ALA A 161 17.20 10.30 11.39
C ALA A 161 16.43 9.04 10.95
N TRP A 162 15.23 9.21 10.39
CA TRP A 162 14.44 8.13 9.81
C TRP A 162 15.13 7.51 8.61
N ALA A 163 15.60 8.33 7.66
CA ALA A 163 16.38 7.86 6.52
C ALA A 163 17.68 7.16 6.95
N GLN A 164 18.31 7.59 8.05
CA GLN A 164 19.46 6.89 8.63
C GLN A 164 19.07 5.53 9.22
N ALA A 165 18.01 5.48 10.03
CA ALA A 165 17.51 4.25 10.64
C ALA A 165 17.08 3.24 9.58
N ALA A 166 16.47 3.69 8.48
CA ALA A 166 16.11 2.85 7.35
C ALA A 166 17.30 2.25 6.58
N LYS A 167 18.56 2.51 6.97
CA LYS A 167 19.73 1.75 6.48
C LYS A 167 19.93 0.44 7.23
N ASP A 168 19.33 0.31 8.41
CA ASP A 168 19.35 -0.90 9.22
C ASP A 168 18.32 -1.92 8.67
N PRO A 169 18.74 -3.14 8.28
CA PRO A 169 17.83 -4.19 7.85
C PRO A 169 16.77 -4.54 8.91
N ALA A 170 17.06 -4.41 10.20
CA ALA A 170 16.09 -4.68 11.27
C ALA A 170 14.94 -3.66 11.26
N GLN A 171 15.25 -2.38 10.99
CA GLN A 171 14.24 -1.34 10.86
C GLN A 171 13.33 -1.58 9.65
N ARG A 172 13.89 -1.97 8.50
CA ARG A 172 13.11 -2.30 7.30
C ARG A 172 12.19 -3.49 7.53
N ARG A 173 12.73 -4.56 8.12
CA ARG A 173 11.96 -5.75 8.46
C ARG A 173 10.84 -5.44 9.45
N LEU A 174 11.06 -4.54 10.41
CA LEU A 174 10.00 -4.07 11.30
C LEU A 174 8.89 -3.34 10.54
N GLN A 175 9.23 -2.48 9.56
CA GLN A 175 8.21 -1.85 8.72
C GLN A 175 7.39 -2.91 7.98
N ASP A 176 8.02 -3.94 7.41
CA ASP A 176 7.32 -5.05 6.75
C ASP A 176 6.41 -5.79 7.73
N ASP A 177 6.90 -6.13 8.92
CA ASP A 177 6.16 -6.86 9.95
C ASP A 177 4.92 -6.06 10.42
N VAL A 178 5.04 -4.73 10.55
CA VAL A 178 3.93 -3.83 10.94
C VAL A 178 2.94 -3.62 9.80
N VAL A 179 3.41 -3.42 8.57
CA VAL A 179 2.51 -3.38 7.40
C VAL A 179 1.71 -4.67 7.29
N ASP A 180 2.38 -5.79 7.55
CA ASP A 180 1.73 -7.09 7.53
C ASP A 180 0.66 -7.23 8.63
N GLU A 181 0.94 -6.70 9.82
CA GLU A 181 0.05 -6.73 10.98
C GLU A 181 -1.20 -5.87 10.77
N LEU A 182 -1.00 -4.63 10.34
CA LEU A 182 -2.05 -3.61 10.32
C LEU A 182 -2.88 -3.64 9.04
N TYR A 183 -2.30 -4.05 7.91
CA TYR A 183 -2.96 -3.93 6.60
C TYR A 183 -3.07 -5.26 5.86
N PHE A 184 -1.95 -5.95 5.63
CA PHE A 184 -1.94 -7.14 4.78
C PHE A 184 -2.76 -8.29 5.37
N ARG A 185 -2.45 -8.74 6.60
CA ARG A 185 -3.16 -9.88 7.20
C ARG A 185 -4.66 -9.62 7.38
N PRO A 186 -5.10 -8.42 7.82
CA PRO A 186 -6.52 -8.06 7.79
C PRO A 186 -7.14 -8.13 6.39
N ALA A 187 -6.49 -7.55 5.37
CA ALA A 187 -6.96 -7.62 3.98
C ALA A 187 -7.12 -9.06 3.48
N MET A 188 -6.15 -9.94 3.80
CA MET A 188 -6.21 -11.34 3.41
C MET A 188 -7.34 -12.10 4.10
N ARG A 189 -7.69 -11.75 5.35
CA ARG A 189 -8.87 -12.32 6.01
C ARG A 189 -10.17 -11.85 5.36
N MET A 190 -10.27 -10.56 5.03
CA MET A 190 -11.42 -10.04 4.28
C MET A 190 -11.55 -10.73 2.91
N ALA A 191 -10.44 -10.94 2.21
CA ALA A 191 -10.42 -11.67 0.94
C ALA A 191 -10.93 -13.11 1.10
N GLU A 192 -10.48 -13.82 2.13
CA GLU A 192 -10.94 -15.18 2.45
C GLU A 192 -12.44 -15.21 2.77
N GLU A 193 -12.94 -14.29 3.58
CA GLU A 193 -14.36 -14.17 3.97
C GLU A 193 -15.27 -13.87 2.76
N LEU A 194 -14.79 -13.04 1.82
CA LEU A 194 -15.49 -12.72 0.58
C LEU A 194 -15.38 -13.83 -0.49
N GLY A 195 -14.45 -14.76 -0.34
CA GLY A 195 -14.15 -15.77 -1.36
C GLY A 195 -13.29 -15.26 -2.52
N ILE A 196 -12.61 -14.13 -2.35
CA ILE A 196 -11.63 -13.58 -3.31
C ILE A 196 -10.37 -14.44 -3.25
N ARG A 197 -10.02 -15.08 -4.38
CA ARG A 197 -8.90 -16.04 -4.44
C ARG A 197 -7.78 -15.60 -5.35
N THR A 198 -8.02 -14.64 -6.24
CA THR A 198 -6.99 -14.23 -7.18
C THR A 198 -5.96 -13.32 -6.51
N PRO A 199 -4.67 -13.44 -6.89
CA PRO A 199 -3.62 -12.55 -6.41
C PRO A 199 -3.94 -11.06 -6.64
N LEU A 200 -4.54 -10.73 -7.79
CA LEU A 200 -4.93 -9.34 -8.08
C LEU A 200 -6.04 -8.85 -7.15
N GLY A 201 -7.08 -9.66 -6.90
CA GLY A 201 -8.13 -9.29 -5.95
C GLY A 201 -7.61 -9.09 -4.53
N GLN A 202 -6.68 -9.95 -4.10
CA GLN A 202 -5.97 -9.79 -2.84
C GLN A 202 -5.12 -8.51 -2.80
N ALA A 203 -4.44 -8.17 -3.89
CA ALA A 203 -3.67 -6.93 -4.01
C ALA A 203 -4.57 -5.69 -3.92
N ILE A 204 -5.73 -5.69 -4.57
CA ILE A 204 -6.72 -4.59 -4.53
C ILE A 204 -7.25 -4.39 -3.10
N LEU A 205 -7.60 -5.47 -2.38
CA LEU A 205 -8.03 -5.35 -0.99
C LEU A 205 -6.92 -4.86 -0.07
N TRP A 206 -5.69 -5.33 -0.25
CA TRP A 206 -4.55 -4.85 0.54
C TRP A 206 -4.29 -3.37 0.29
N ASP A 207 -4.31 -2.95 -0.96
CA ASP A 207 -4.16 -1.55 -1.36
C ASP A 207 -5.26 -0.66 -0.76
N THR A 208 -6.50 -1.14 -0.77
CA THR A 208 -7.65 -0.44 -0.19
C THR A 208 -7.49 -0.33 1.32
N MET A 209 -7.04 -1.38 2.01
CA MET A 209 -6.74 -1.35 3.44
C MET A 209 -5.65 -0.33 3.80
N ILE A 210 -4.64 -0.15 2.95
CA ILE A 210 -3.60 0.88 3.15
C ILE A 210 -4.21 2.27 3.03
N GLN A 211 -5.01 2.53 1.99
CA GLN A 211 -5.55 3.87 1.74
C GLN A 211 -6.72 4.24 2.66
N HIS A 212 -7.60 3.30 2.98
CA HIS A 212 -8.86 3.55 3.70
C HIS A 212 -8.85 3.08 5.16
N GLY A 213 -7.92 2.21 5.56
CA GLY A 213 -8.04 1.44 6.80
C GLY A 213 -9.23 0.47 6.78
N SER A 214 -9.46 -0.24 7.89
CA SER A 214 -10.56 -1.23 7.96
C SER A 214 -11.93 -0.59 8.21
N GLY A 215 -12.03 0.27 9.22
CA GLY A 215 -13.30 0.75 9.76
C GLY A 215 -13.61 2.22 9.49
N GLY A 216 -14.78 2.66 9.95
CA GLY A 216 -15.27 4.03 9.77
C GLY A 216 -16.15 4.17 8.52
N ARG A 217 -16.70 5.37 8.33
CA ARG A 217 -17.69 5.63 7.25
C ARG A 217 -17.15 5.45 5.83
N ASN A 218 -15.82 5.56 5.66
CA ASN A 218 -15.14 5.39 4.39
C ASN A 218 -14.05 4.31 4.47
N GLY A 219 -14.11 3.43 5.47
CA GLY A 219 -13.18 2.32 5.63
C GLY A 219 -13.49 1.16 4.68
N THR A 220 -12.54 0.22 4.56
CA THR A 220 -12.65 -0.95 3.68
C THR A 220 -13.92 -1.78 3.94
N GLU A 221 -14.33 -1.96 5.19
CA GLU A 221 -15.56 -2.69 5.54
C GLU A 221 -16.82 -2.02 4.98
N ALA A 222 -16.88 -0.68 4.96
CA ALA A 222 -18.01 0.06 4.38
C ALA A 222 -18.04 -0.08 2.86
N ILE A 223 -16.88 0.00 2.20
CA ILE A 223 -16.75 -0.19 0.75
C ILE A 223 -17.19 -1.61 0.36
N ILE A 224 -16.76 -2.63 1.11
CA ILE A 224 -17.19 -4.01 0.92
C ILE A 224 -18.71 -4.11 1.04
N GLN A 225 -19.31 -3.53 2.08
CA GLN A 225 -20.76 -3.58 2.28
C GLN A 225 -21.53 -2.90 1.14
N ASP A 226 -21.13 -1.70 0.73
CA ASP A 226 -21.75 -0.99 -0.40
C ASP A 226 -21.64 -1.82 -1.70
N THR A 227 -20.52 -2.52 -1.91
CA THR A 227 -20.34 -3.43 -3.06
C THR A 227 -21.28 -4.63 -2.98
N LEU A 228 -21.38 -5.27 -1.82
CA LEU A 228 -22.27 -6.41 -1.59
C LEU A 228 -23.75 -6.03 -1.78
N ASP A 229 -24.14 -4.82 -1.38
CA ASP A 229 -25.50 -4.32 -1.55
C ASP A 229 -25.85 -4.06 -3.02
N GLU A 230 -24.86 -3.64 -3.83
CA GLU A 230 -25.04 -3.34 -5.26
C GLU A 230 -25.04 -4.60 -6.13
N VAL A 231 -24.01 -5.45 -5.99
CA VAL A 231 -23.78 -6.60 -6.90
C VAL A 231 -23.90 -7.97 -6.24
N GLY A 232 -24.09 -8.03 -4.91
CA GLY A 232 -24.16 -9.28 -4.17
C GLY A 232 -22.78 -9.88 -3.82
N PRO A 233 -22.75 -11.13 -3.32
CA PRO A 233 -21.50 -11.81 -2.97
C PRO A 233 -20.66 -12.12 -4.21
N VAL A 234 -19.35 -12.33 -4.03
CA VAL A 234 -18.46 -12.76 -5.11
C VAL A 234 -18.91 -14.11 -5.67
N ASP A 235 -19.47 -14.13 -6.89
CA ASP A 235 -20.05 -15.33 -7.50
C ASP A 235 -19.47 -15.66 -8.88
N GLY A 236 -18.45 -16.53 -8.93
CA GLY A 236 -17.94 -17.09 -10.19
C GLY A 236 -17.16 -16.11 -11.10
N ASP A 237 -17.54 -14.83 -11.15
CA ASP A 237 -16.87 -13.75 -11.86
C ASP A 237 -16.26 -12.75 -10.87
N GLU A 238 -15.09 -13.12 -10.35
CA GLU A 238 -14.34 -12.29 -9.41
C GLU A 238 -13.90 -10.96 -10.04
N ALA A 239 -13.66 -10.91 -11.36
CA ALA A 239 -13.27 -9.68 -12.05
C ALA A 239 -14.42 -8.67 -12.08
N ALA A 240 -15.63 -9.10 -12.41
CA ALA A 240 -16.81 -8.24 -12.38
C ALA A 240 -17.10 -7.68 -10.98
N TRP A 241 -16.94 -8.51 -9.94
CA TRP A 241 -17.08 -8.04 -8.56
C TRP A 241 -16.00 -7.01 -8.18
N LEU A 242 -14.74 -7.25 -8.56
CA LEU A 242 -13.64 -6.30 -8.32
C LEU A 242 -13.85 -4.97 -9.03
N ASP A 243 -14.42 -4.97 -10.24
CA ASP A 243 -14.74 -3.74 -10.95
C ASP A 243 -15.81 -2.90 -10.22
N ALA A 244 -16.88 -3.56 -9.74
CA ALA A 244 -17.89 -2.92 -8.89
C ALA A 244 -17.32 -2.43 -7.56
N PHE A 245 -16.39 -3.18 -6.96
CA PHE A 245 -15.69 -2.77 -5.75
C PHE A 245 -14.84 -1.51 -5.98
N LEU A 246 -14.20 -1.38 -7.14
CA LEU A 246 -13.42 -0.19 -7.50
C LEU A 246 -14.33 1.04 -7.72
N ASP A 247 -15.54 0.87 -8.25
CA ASP A 247 -16.54 1.94 -8.30
C ASP A 247 -16.98 2.40 -6.90
N ALA A 248 -17.29 1.46 -6.01
CA ALA A 248 -17.64 1.77 -4.63
C ALA A 248 -16.48 2.48 -3.92
N ARG A 249 -15.24 2.01 -4.12
CA ARG A 249 -14.03 2.62 -3.57
C ARG A 249 -13.86 4.07 -4.02
N LEU A 250 -14.01 4.34 -5.32
CA LEU A 250 -13.93 5.70 -5.86
C LEU A 250 -14.98 6.62 -5.23
N HIS A 251 -16.22 6.15 -5.11
CA HIS A 251 -17.29 6.92 -4.47
C HIS A 251 -16.99 7.26 -3.00
N HIS A 252 -16.33 6.36 -2.26
CA HIS A 252 -15.89 6.64 -0.90
C HIS A 252 -14.71 7.62 -0.85
N LEU A 253 -13.79 7.59 -1.81
CA LEU A 253 -12.72 8.58 -1.95
C LEU A 253 -13.32 9.98 -2.22
N ASP A 254 -14.24 10.10 -3.18
CA ASP A 254 -14.91 11.36 -3.50
C ASP A 254 -15.67 11.94 -2.28
N ARG A 255 -16.29 11.07 -1.47
CA ARG A 255 -16.95 11.50 -0.23
C ARG A 255 -15.94 11.93 0.84
N ALA A 256 -14.80 11.27 0.93
CA ALA A 256 -13.75 11.60 1.90
C ALA A 256 -13.05 12.93 1.56
N TYR A 257 -12.90 13.23 0.26
CA TYR A 257 -12.17 14.39 -0.24
C TYR A 257 -13.04 15.53 -0.77
N ARG A 258 -14.37 15.42 -0.70
CA ARG A 258 -15.31 16.44 -1.20
C ARG A 258 -15.00 17.88 -0.78
N ASP A 259 -14.44 18.05 0.41
CA ASP A 259 -14.14 19.37 0.99
C ASP A 259 -12.63 19.71 0.91
N ALA A 260 -11.80 18.89 0.26
CA ALA A 260 -10.38 19.12 0.11
C ALA A 260 -10.10 20.07 -1.07
N GLU A 261 -9.34 21.14 -0.85
CA GLU A 261 -9.03 22.17 -1.87
C GLU A 261 -7.94 21.75 -2.90
N ASN A 262 -7.72 20.45 -3.10
CA ASN A 262 -6.59 19.91 -3.86
C ASN A 262 -7.02 18.90 -4.94
N ASP A 263 -6.07 18.48 -5.80
CA ASP A 263 -6.28 17.50 -6.90
C ASP A 263 -6.54 16.06 -6.40
N ALA A 264 -7.09 15.89 -5.19
CA ALA A 264 -7.38 14.60 -4.58
C ALA A 264 -8.32 13.75 -5.44
N ASP A 265 -9.27 14.37 -6.15
CA ASP A 265 -10.18 13.68 -7.07
C ASP A 265 -9.41 13.08 -8.25
N ALA A 266 -8.51 13.85 -8.88
CA ALA A 266 -7.70 13.37 -10.01
C ALA A 266 -6.70 12.29 -9.58
N SER A 267 -6.11 12.42 -8.39
CA SER A 267 -5.23 11.41 -7.80
C SER A 267 -5.98 10.12 -7.47
N SER A 268 -7.16 10.23 -6.84
CA SER A 268 -8.01 9.10 -6.50
C SER A 268 -8.46 8.35 -7.76
N GLN A 269 -8.95 9.08 -8.77
CA GLN A 269 -9.33 8.52 -10.06
C GLN A 269 -8.16 7.77 -10.70
N SER A 270 -6.96 8.36 -10.75
CA SER A 270 -5.82 7.73 -11.41
C SER A 270 -5.39 6.41 -10.77
N ARG A 271 -5.45 6.29 -9.44
CA ARG A 271 -5.17 5.02 -8.74
C ARG A 271 -6.22 3.95 -9.03
N ILE A 272 -7.50 4.35 -9.08
CA ILE A 272 -8.61 3.45 -9.43
C ILE A 272 -8.48 2.98 -10.87
N ASP A 273 -8.18 3.89 -11.81
CA ASP A 273 -7.97 3.55 -13.23
C ASP A 273 -6.80 2.58 -13.42
N ALA A 274 -5.71 2.75 -12.66
CA ALA A 274 -4.58 1.83 -12.67
C ALA A 274 -5.00 0.41 -12.26
N LEU A 275 -5.72 0.27 -11.14
CA LEU A 275 -6.20 -1.03 -10.66
C LEU A 275 -7.22 -1.64 -11.61
N ARG A 276 -8.14 -0.83 -12.15
CA ARG A 276 -9.11 -1.25 -13.16
C ARG A 276 -8.43 -1.76 -14.43
N SER A 277 -7.39 -1.09 -14.91
CA SER A 277 -6.62 -1.56 -16.07
C SER A 277 -5.99 -2.94 -15.86
N LEU A 278 -5.57 -3.25 -14.62
CA LEU A 278 -5.05 -4.57 -14.26
C LEU A 278 -6.16 -5.63 -14.27
N VAL A 279 -7.36 -5.29 -13.81
CA VAL A 279 -8.53 -6.18 -13.88
C VAL A 279 -8.92 -6.43 -15.35
N ASP A 280 -9.05 -5.38 -16.14
CA ASP A 280 -9.43 -5.42 -17.56
C ASP A 280 -8.45 -6.21 -18.43
N SER A 281 -7.17 -6.27 -18.03
CA SER A 281 -6.16 -7.10 -18.69
C SER A 281 -6.45 -8.60 -18.60
N GLY A 282 -7.32 -9.02 -17.69
CA GLY A 282 -7.60 -10.43 -17.38
C GLY A 282 -6.47 -11.14 -16.64
N ASN A 283 -5.38 -10.44 -16.28
CA ASN A 283 -4.22 -11.00 -15.59
C ASN A 283 -4.44 -11.10 -14.07
N LEU A 284 -5.53 -11.74 -13.65
CA LEU A 284 -5.88 -11.90 -12.23
C LEU A 284 -4.81 -12.69 -11.45
N ALA A 285 -4.03 -13.52 -12.14
CA ALA A 285 -2.92 -14.29 -11.58
C ALA A 285 -1.65 -13.45 -11.31
N MET A 286 -1.62 -12.17 -11.71
CA MET A 286 -0.43 -11.30 -11.61
C MET A 286 0.82 -11.92 -12.25
N ASN A 287 0.68 -12.51 -13.43
CA ASN A 287 1.80 -13.03 -14.21
C ASN A 287 2.59 -11.87 -14.82
N LEU A 288 3.90 -12.04 -14.98
CA LEU A 288 4.71 -11.11 -15.75
C LEU A 288 4.52 -11.38 -17.25
N PRO A 289 4.64 -10.36 -18.12
CA PRO A 289 4.86 -8.95 -17.76
C PRO A 289 3.57 -8.28 -17.24
N MET A 290 3.73 -7.25 -16.43
CA MET A 290 2.62 -6.40 -15.95
C MET A 290 2.88 -4.94 -16.34
N GLU A 291 1.84 -4.22 -16.70
CA GLU A 291 1.89 -2.80 -17.07
C GLU A 291 0.64 -2.09 -16.56
N TRP A 292 0.83 -0.90 -16.01
CA TRP A 292 -0.25 0.00 -15.60
C TRP A 292 0.24 1.45 -15.68
N GLU A 293 -0.68 2.40 -15.72
CA GLU A 293 -0.39 3.82 -15.65
C GLU A 293 -1.01 4.41 -14.39
N VAL A 294 -0.24 5.20 -13.65
CA VAL A 294 -0.76 6.00 -12.54
C VAL A 294 -0.05 7.35 -12.52
N TYR A 295 -0.81 8.41 -12.26
CA TYR A 295 -0.36 9.80 -12.24
C TYR A 295 0.37 10.23 -13.54
N GLY A 296 -0.09 9.71 -14.68
CA GLY A 296 0.51 9.96 -16.00
C GLY A 296 1.86 9.28 -16.22
N THR A 297 2.26 8.35 -15.33
CA THR A 297 3.50 7.57 -15.46
C THR A 297 3.16 6.10 -15.68
N THR A 298 3.66 5.53 -16.78
CA THR A 298 3.54 4.09 -17.05
C THR A 298 4.61 3.31 -16.29
N PHE A 299 4.20 2.34 -15.47
CA PHE A 299 5.07 1.40 -14.79
C PHE A 299 5.00 0.03 -15.45
N ARG A 300 6.12 -0.69 -15.43
CA ARG A 300 6.24 -2.02 -16.03
C ARG A 300 7.04 -2.94 -15.13
N LEU A 301 6.53 -4.16 -14.94
CA LEU A 301 7.29 -5.29 -14.43
C LEU A 301 7.53 -6.23 -15.62
N PRO A 302 8.77 -6.32 -16.14
CA PRO A 302 9.08 -7.13 -17.32
C PRO A 302 9.05 -8.63 -17.01
N GLU A 303 9.07 -9.47 -18.05
CA GLU A 303 9.48 -10.87 -17.89
C GLU A 303 10.94 -10.94 -17.39
N ASP A 304 11.28 -12.00 -16.66
CA ASP A 304 12.65 -12.28 -16.20
C ASP A 304 13.66 -12.43 -17.36
#